data_AF-A0A7S0AT64-F1
#
_entry.id   AF-A0A7S0AT64-F1
#
_cell.length_a   1.000
_cell.length_b   1.000
_cell.length_c   1.000
_cell.angle_alpha   90.00
_cell.angle_beta   90.00
_cell.angle_gamma   90.00
#
_symmetry.space_group_name_H-M   'P 1'
#
loop_
_entity.id
_entity.type
_entity.pdbx_description
1 polymer ?
#
loop_
_entity_poly.entity_id
_entity_poly.type
_entity_poly.pdbx_seq_one_letter_code
_entity_poly.pdbx_strand_id
1 'polypeptide(L)'
;LVSVYQMGPMDLATNSVLAFLHHLVKEPAFNELRTNEQLGYIVHTSIKTSGDNIKGLLFLIQSDGYDPNHLDERVEAFLDRFRTRLVEMEAEEFDTNVQAVKKIFLEKNKNLGEESSKYWSVITDRSYIFRKWTIIGEEVGKITKDQVIAFFDKFVAAGAPCRSKFATQVCAKQHESAMDAPVPDGAVLITNPQDFQREMPLFSLRPKVDVELLKLA
;
A
#
# COMPACT_ATOMS: atom_id res chain seq x y z
N LEU A 1 9.84 9.86 7.63
CA LEU A 1 9.08 8.66 8.03
C LEU A 1 8.73 7.83 6.80
N VAL A 2 8.94 6.52 6.85
CA VAL A 2 8.38 5.54 5.92
C VAL A 2 7.62 4.49 6.72
N SER A 3 6.30 4.40 6.56
CA SER A 3 5.48 3.38 7.24
C SER A 3 4.86 2.45 6.21
N VAL A 4 5.06 1.14 6.38
CA VAL A 4 4.55 0.09 5.48
C VAL A 4 3.65 -0.85 6.25
N TYR A 5 2.39 -0.97 5.82
CA TYR A 5 1.42 -1.96 6.27
C TYR A 5 1.49 -3.17 5.33
N GLN A 6 2.31 -4.16 5.69
CA GLN A 6 2.51 -5.38 4.91
C GLN A 6 1.30 -6.30 5.01
N MET A 7 0.88 -6.85 3.88
CA MET A 7 -0.32 -7.68 3.74
C MET A 7 -0.02 -9.09 3.23
N GLY A 8 1.19 -9.31 2.71
CA GLY A 8 1.63 -10.61 2.18
C GLY A 8 1.38 -10.77 0.68
N PRO A 9 1.49 -12.01 0.15
CA PRO A 9 1.19 -12.31 -1.25
C PRO A 9 -0.31 -12.21 -1.53
N MET A 10 -0.67 -11.71 -2.71
CA MET A 10 -2.07 -11.56 -3.13
C MET A 10 -2.32 -12.17 -4.51
N ASP A 11 -3.50 -12.73 -4.69
CA ASP A 11 -4.04 -13.00 -6.03
C ASP A 11 -4.53 -11.70 -6.69
N LEU A 12 -4.96 -11.79 -7.95
CA LEU A 12 -5.37 -10.60 -8.71
C LEU A 12 -6.65 -9.95 -8.17
N ALA A 13 -7.57 -10.73 -7.60
CA ALA A 13 -8.79 -10.23 -6.98
C ALA A 13 -8.50 -9.46 -5.69
N THR A 14 -7.69 -10.02 -4.79
CA THR A 14 -7.29 -9.33 -3.56
C THR A 14 -6.43 -8.09 -3.88
N ASN A 15 -5.57 -8.19 -4.90
CA ASN A 15 -4.77 -7.05 -5.37
C ASN A 15 -5.63 -5.95 -6.01
N SER A 16 -6.80 -6.27 -6.57
CA SER A 16 -7.75 -5.25 -7.08
C SER A 16 -8.38 -4.48 -5.91
N VAL A 17 -8.70 -5.15 -4.80
CA VAL A 17 -9.17 -4.51 -3.56
C VAL A 17 -8.10 -3.57 -2.99
N LEU A 18 -6.83 -3.99 -2.94
CA LEU A 18 -5.73 -3.13 -2.52
C LEU A 18 -5.54 -1.93 -3.45
N ALA A 19 -5.60 -2.13 -4.77
CA ALA A 19 -5.51 -1.06 -5.75
C ALA A 19 -6.63 -0.03 -5.57
N PHE A 20 -7.84 -0.50 -5.35
CA PHE A 20 -9.00 0.34 -5.09
C PHE A 20 -8.89 1.09 -3.76
N LEU A 21 -8.51 0.39 -2.68
CA LEU A 21 -8.27 1.02 -1.37
C LEU A 21 -7.20 2.11 -1.47
N HIS A 22 -6.08 1.86 -2.16
CA HIS A 22 -5.03 2.88 -2.35
C HIS A 22 -5.55 4.10 -3.10
N HIS A 23 -6.38 3.92 -4.14
CA HIS A 23 -7.02 5.02 -4.85
C HIS A 23 -7.86 5.89 -3.90
N LEU A 24 -8.66 5.26 -3.03
CA LEU A 24 -9.47 5.97 -2.02
C LEU A 24 -8.62 6.69 -0.96
N VAL A 25 -7.49 6.10 -0.55
CA VAL A 25 -6.60 6.67 0.48
C VAL A 25 -5.79 7.85 -0.06
N LYS A 26 -5.43 7.83 -1.35
CA LYS A 26 -4.41 8.73 -1.92
C LYS A 26 -4.74 10.22 -1.79
N GLU A 27 -5.93 10.63 -2.21
CA GLU A 27 -6.32 12.05 -2.14
C GLU A 27 -6.54 12.51 -0.68
N PRO A 28 -7.30 11.78 0.16
CA PRO A 28 -7.52 12.18 1.55
C PRO A 28 -6.22 12.26 2.35
N ALA A 29 -5.31 11.29 2.17
CA ALA A 29 -4.01 11.30 2.85
C ALA A 29 -3.18 12.51 2.44
N PHE A 30 -3.17 12.87 1.16
CA PHE A 30 -2.49 14.07 0.69
C PHE A 30 -3.13 15.31 1.28
N ASN A 31 -4.44 15.48 1.14
CA ASN A 31 -5.15 16.66 1.59
C ASN A 31 -4.98 16.88 3.12
N GLU A 32 -5.21 15.84 3.92
CA GLU A 32 -5.13 15.96 5.37
C GLU A 32 -3.69 16.18 5.86
N LEU A 33 -2.77 15.30 5.50
CA LEU A 33 -1.42 15.32 6.05
C LEU A 33 -0.54 16.41 5.40
N ARG A 34 -0.75 16.74 4.11
CA ARG A 34 0.03 17.76 3.39
C ARG A 34 -0.61 19.14 3.46
N THR A 35 -1.89 19.24 3.14
CA THR A 35 -2.54 20.55 2.93
C THR A 35 -3.04 21.12 4.25
N ASN A 36 -3.76 20.33 5.04
CA ASN A 36 -4.41 20.80 6.28
C ASN A 36 -3.45 20.82 7.47
N GLU A 37 -2.77 19.71 7.73
CA GLU A 37 -1.85 19.57 8.86
C GLU A 37 -0.43 20.08 8.54
N GLN A 38 -0.13 20.29 7.26
CA GLN A 38 1.15 20.84 6.78
C GLN A 38 2.39 20.08 7.32
N LEU A 39 2.28 18.75 7.42
CA LEU A 39 3.30 17.94 8.10
C LEU A 39 4.65 17.90 7.40
N GLY A 40 4.74 18.28 6.13
CA GLY A 40 6.02 18.31 5.44
C GLY A 40 5.88 18.50 3.95
N TYR A 41 6.99 18.74 3.25
CA TYR A 41 6.98 19.04 1.82
C TYR A 41 6.50 17.86 0.96
N ILE A 42 6.85 16.63 1.37
CA ILE A 42 6.50 15.39 0.68
C ILE A 42 5.57 14.58 1.57
N VAL A 43 4.37 14.29 1.06
CA VAL A 43 3.45 13.29 1.58
C VAL A 43 3.04 12.43 0.40
N HIS A 44 3.33 11.13 0.49
CA HIS A 44 3.10 10.20 -0.60
C HIS A 44 2.56 8.87 -0.07
N THR A 45 1.55 8.34 -0.75
CA THR A 45 1.07 6.98 -0.54
C THR A 45 1.24 6.15 -1.80
N SER A 46 1.64 4.89 -1.63
CA SER A 46 1.75 3.94 -2.74
C SER A 46 1.53 2.50 -2.28
N ILE A 47 1.32 1.61 -3.26
CA ILE A 47 1.39 0.17 -3.03
C ILE A 47 2.85 -0.24 -3.15
N LYS A 48 3.43 -0.69 -2.04
CA LYS A 48 4.75 -1.32 -2.02
C LYS A 48 4.61 -2.75 -2.52
N THR A 49 5.41 -3.12 -3.51
CA THR A 49 5.64 -4.51 -3.89
C THR A 49 7.09 -4.86 -3.56
N SER A 50 7.28 -5.89 -2.75
CA SER A 50 8.60 -6.43 -2.37
C SER A 50 8.74 -7.86 -2.91
N GLY A 51 9.91 -8.16 -3.47
CA GLY A 51 10.12 -9.41 -4.21
C GLY A 51 9.11 -9.57 -5.36
N ASP A 52 8.61 -10.79 -5.56
CA ASP A 52 7.71 -11.08 -6.68
C ASP A 52 6.25 -10.66 -6.44
N ASN A 53 5.78 -10.62 -5.18
CA ASN A 53 4.35 -10.46 -4.93
C ASN A 53 3.97 -9.99 -3.51
N ILE A 54 4.91 -9.64 -2.66
CA ILE A 54 4.56 -9.23 -1.29
C ILE A 54 4.07 -7.79 -1.32
N LYS A 55 2.79 -7.60 -0.99
CA LYS A 55 2.13 -6.30 -1.05
C LYS A 55 2.10 -5.62 0.30
N GLY A 56 2.06 -4.30 0.26
CA GLY A 56 1.72 -3.47 1.40
C GLY A 56 1.31 -2.06 1.00
N LEU A 57 0.61 -1.38 1.89
CA LEU A 57 0.30 0.04 1.76
C LEU A 57 1.43 0.85 2.40
N LEU A 58 2.01 1.79 1.66
CA LEU A 58 3.15 2.60 2.10
C LEU A 58 2.72 4.06 2.25
N PHE A 59 3.15 4.68 3.35
CA PHE A 59 3.15 6.11 3.60
C PHE A 59 4.60 6.60 3.67
N LEU A 60 4.93 7.65 2.92
CA LEU A 60 6.20 8.34 2.94
C LEU A 60 5.93 9.81 3.27
N ILE A 61 6.49 10.28 4.39
CA ILE A 61 6.42 11.68 4.80
C ILE A 61 7.82 12.20 5.07
N GLN A 62 8.17 13.32 4.43
CA GLN A 62 9.39 14.07 4.71
C GLN A 62 9.00 15.43 5.30
N SER A 63 9.44 15.65 6.54
CA SER A 63 9.20 16.86 7.31
C SER A 63 10.53 17.49 7.74
N ASP A 64 10.55 18.82 7.81
CA ASP A 64 11.56 19.62 8.48
C ASP A 64 11.10 20.06 9.88
N GLY A 65 9.80 20.37 10.04
CA GLY A 65 9.21 20.89 11.27
C GLY A 65 8.89 19.84 12.33
N TYR A 66 8.62 18.59 11.95
CA TYR A 66 8.13 17.55 12.85
C TYR A 66 9.06 16.34 12.92
N ASP A 67 9.17 15.75 14.11
CA ASP A 67 9.91 14.52 14.32
C ASP A 67 9.14 13.29 13.79
N PRO A 68 9.83 12.16 13.51
CA PRO A 68 9.20 10.99 12.93
C PRO A 68 8.15 10.28 13.81
N ASN A 69 8.19 10.43 15.14
CA ASN A 69 7.19 9.82 16.02
C ASN A 69 5.87 10.57 15.86
N HIS A 70 5.91 11.91 15.89
CA HIS A 70 4.75 12.73 15.61
C HIS A 70 4.13 12.39 14.24
N LEU A 71 4.95 12.28 13.20
CA LEU A 71 4.47 11.93 11.87
C LEU A 71 3.76 10.57 11.83
N ASP A 72 4.25 9.59 12.59
CA ASP A 72 3.67 8.24 12.61
C ASP A 72 2.32 8.24 13.35
N GLU A 73 2.21 8.99 14.45
CA GLU A 73 0.94 9.23 15.14
C GLU A 73 -0.09 9.91 14.24
N ARG A 74 0.32 10.89 13.43
CA ARG A 74 -0.59 11.55 12.47
C ARG A 74 -1.08 10.60 11.38
N VAL A 75 -0.22 9.69 10.90
CA VAL A 75 -0.65 8.63 9.96
C VAL A 75 -1.67 7.70 10.61
N GLU A 76 -1.45 7.28 11.85
CA GLU A 76 -2.41 6.44 12.59
C GLU A 76 -3.75 7.14 12.80
N ALA A 77 -3.73 8.42 13.20
CA ALA A 77 -4.94 9.22 13.39
C ALA A 77 -5.70 9.45 12.06
N PHE A 78 -4.97 9.64 10.95
CA PHE A 78 -5.56 9.69 9.62
C PHE A 78 -6.25 8.37 9.26
N LEU A 79 -5.61 7.22 9.52
CA LEU A 79 -6.19 5.91 9.20
C LEU A 79 -7.48 5.63 9.97
N ASP A 80 -7.54 6.05 11.25
CA ASP A 80 -8.75 5.95 12.07
C ASP A 80 -9.91 6.79 11.50
N ARG A 81 -9.63 8.05 11.14
CA ARG A 81 -10.62 8.92 10.46
C ARG A 81 -11.02 8.39 9.09
N PHE A 82 -10.05 7.89 8.31
CA PHE A 82 -10.29 7.33 6.99
C PHE A 82 -11.22 6.12 7.07
N ARG A 83 -11.11 5.31 8.11
CA ARG A 83 -12.03 4.18 8.33
C ARG A 83 -13.48 4.65 8.53
N THR A 84 -13.70 5.72 9.29
CA THR A 84 -15.03 6.32 9.44
C THR A 84 -15.56 6.82 8.09
N ARG A 85 -14.74 7.57 7.35
CA ARG A 85 -15.07 8.04 6.00
C ARG A 85 -15.40 6.89 5.03
N LEU A 86 -14.68 5.77 5.11
CA LEU A 86 -14.90 4.61 4.26
C LEU A 86 -16.28 3.96 4.53
N VAL A 87 -16.73 3.91 5.78
CA VAL A 87 -18.04 3.38 6.14
C VAL A 87 -19.16 4.33 5.69
N GLU A 88 -18.99 5.61 5.94
CA GLU A 88 -19.95 6.67 5.65
C GLU A 88 -20.02 7.03 4.15
N MET A 89 -19.08 6.54 3.33
CA MET A 89 -19.06 6.78 1.90
C MET A 89 -20.38 6.32 1.24
N GLU A 90 -21.01 7.26 0.55
CA GLU A 90 -22.26 7.04 -0.18
C GLU A 90 -22.05 6.10 -1.37
N ALA A 91 -23.10 5.35 -1.72
CA ALA A 91 -23.02 4.36 -2.79
C ALA A 91 -22.66 4.98 -4.15
N GLU A 92 -23.13 6.21 -4.43
CA GLU A 92 -22.82 6.94 -5.66
C GLU A 92 -21.35 7.39 -5.73
N GLU A 93 -20.79 7.87 -4.61
CA GLU A 93 -19.36 8.20 -4.51
C GLU A 93 -18.50 6.94 -4.69
N PHE A 94 -18.92 5.84 -4.07
CA PHE A 94 -18.24 4.55 -4.19
C PHE A 94 -18.21 4.06 -5.65
N ASP A 95 -19.36 4.03 -6.34
CA ASP A 95 -19.41 3.59 -7.74
C ASP A 95 -18.60 4.52 -8.66
N THR A 96 -18.65 5.83 -8.43
CA THR A 96 -17.81 6.79 -9.17
C THR A 96 -16.33 6.46 -9.05
N ASN A 97 -15.86 6.14 -7.84
CA ASN A 97 -14.48 5.71 -7.63
C ASN A 97 -14.18 4.37 -8.31
N VAL A 98 -15.12 3.40 -8.26
CA VAL A 98 -14.95 2.10 -8.94
C VAL A 98 -14.77 2.30 -10.44
N GLN A 99 -15.61 3.11 -11.07
CA GLN A 99 -15.51 3.40 -12.50
C GLN A 99 -14.19 4.12 -12.83
N ALA A 100 -13.74 5.05 -11.97
CA ALA A 100 -12.47 5.74 -12.16
C ALA A 100 -11.28 4.78 -12.17
N VAL A 101 -11.19 3.89 -11.18
CA VAL A 101 -10.10 2.91 -11.06
C VAL A 101 -10.16 1.89 -12.19
N LYS A 102 -11.35 1.39 -12.51
CA LYS A 102 -11.58 0.47 -13.65
C LYS A 102 -11.09 1.10 -14.96
N LYS A 103 -11.44 2.37 -15.21
CA LYS A 103 -10.98 3.11 -16.39
C LYS A 103 -9.46 3.22 -16.46
N ILE A 104 -8.79 3.49 -15.34
CA ILE A 104 -7.32 3.57 -15.28
C ILE A 104 -6.69 2.24 -15.71
N PHE A 105 -7.21 1.11 -15.22
CA PHE A 105 -6.66 -0.20 -15.57
C PHE A 105 -6.95 -0.65 -17.00
N LEU A 106 -8.12 -0.26 -17.54
CA LEU A 106 -8.55 -0.62 -18.90
C LEU A 106 -8.13 0.40 -19.97
N GLU A 107 -7.46 1.49 -19.59
CA GLU A 107 -6.93 2.47 -20.54
C GLU A 107 -5.90 1.82 -21.46
N LYS A 108 -6.03 2.08 -22.76
CA LYS A 108 -5.04 1.65 -23.76
C LYS A 108 -3.71 2.33 -23.47
N ASN A 109 -2.62 1.58 -23.67
CA ASN A 109 -1.27 2.13 -23.54
C ASN A 109 -1.09 3.29 -24.52
N LYS A 110 -0.54 4.41 -24.05
CA LYS A 110 -0.39 5.64 -24.83
C LYS A 110 0.81 5.56 -25.78
N ASN A 111 1.77 4.70 -25.46
CA ASN A 111 3.00 4.52 -26.22
C ASN A 111 3.61 3.13 -25.97
N LEU A 112 4.59 2.77 -26.79
CA LEU A 112 5.30 1.49 -26.71
C LEU A 112 6.04 1.31 -25.38
N GLY A 113 6.49 2.39 -24.75
CA GLY A 113 7.19 2.34 -23.46
C GLY A 113 6.28 1.87 -22.32
N GLU A 114 5.03 2.38 -22.27
CA GLU A 114 4.02 1.93 -21.32
C GLU A 114 3.66 0.45 -21.53
N GLU A 115 3.47 0.04 -22.78
CA GLU A 115 3.18 -1.36 -23.11
C GLU A 115 4.33 -2.28 -22.71
N SER A 116 5.56 -1.93 -23.11
CA SER A 116 6.76 -2.69 -22.78
C SER A 116 6.95 -2.80 -21.27
N SER A 117 6.70 -1.72 -20.53
CA SER A 117 6.79 -1.72 -19.05
C SER A 117 5.76 -2.66 -18.41
N LYS A 118 4.52 -2.69 -18.93
CA LYS A 118 3.49 -3.61 -18.45
C LYS A 118 3.89 -5.08 -18.67
N TYR A 119 4.37 -5.44 -19.86
CA TYR A 119 4.84 -6.81 -20.13
C TYR A 119 6.08 -7.16 -19.33
N TRP A 120 7.04 -6.24 -19.23
CA TRP A 120 8.26 -6.46 -18.45
C TRP A 120 7.96 -6.67 -16.97
N SER A 121 6.94 -6.01 -16.42
CA SER A 121 6.54 -6.19 -15.02
C SER A 121 6.09 -7.62 -14.71
N VAL A 122 5.38 -8.30 -15.63
CA VAL A 122 4.88 -9.67 -15.41
C VAL A 122 5.94 -10.74 -15.69
N ILE A 123 6.98 -10.38 -16.45
CA ILE A 123 8.18 -11.22 -16.64
C ILE A 123 9.06 -11.14 -15.39
N THR A 124 9.34 -9.94 -14.90
CA THR A 124 10.20 -9.73 -13.73
C THR A 124 9.57 -10.25 -12.43
N ASP A 125 8.25 -10.15 -12.28
CA ASP A 125 7.53 -10.73 -11.13
C ASP A 125 7.21 -12.24 -11.28
N ARG A 126 7.64 -12.85 -12.39
CA ARG A 126 7.47 -14.27 -12.76
C ARG A 126 6.02 -14.75 -12.80
N SER A 127 5.05 -13.83 -12.91
CA SER A 127 3.63 -14.19 -13.05
C SER A 127 3.29 -14.66 -14.46
N TYR A 128 3.91 -14.05 -15.47
CA TYR A 128 3.59 -14.25 -16.90
C TYR A 128 2.10 -14.05 -17.24
N ILE A 129 1.36 -13.30 -16.41
CA ILE A 129 -0.05 -13.00 -16.65
C ILE A 129 -0.11 -11.72 -17.50
N PHE A 130 0.07 -11.84 -18.82
CA PHE A 130 0.10 -10.67 -19.71
C PHE A 130 -1.22 -9.86 -19.71
N ARG A 131 -2.35 -10.51 -19.39
CA ARG A 131 -3.66 -9.85 -19.17
C ARG A 131 -3.87 -9.28 -17.75
N LYS A 132 -2.83 -9.24 -16.90
CA LYS A 132 -2.92 -8.85 -15.48
C LYS A 132 -3.72 -7.57 -15.26
N TRP A 133 -3.40 -6.52 -16.00
CA TRP A 133 -4.06 -5.21 -15.85
C TRP A 133 -5.53 -5.24 -16.28
N THR A 134 -5.85 -5.97 -17.36
CA THR A 134 -7.24 -6.19 -17.79
C THR A 134 -8.03 -6.95 -16.73
N ILE A 135 -7.46 -8.03 -16.20
CA ILE A 135 -8.09 -8.83 -15.13
C ILE A 135 -8.30 -7.97 -13.89
N ILE A 136 -7.30 -7.19 -13.46
CA ILE A 136 -7.46 -6.28 -12.31
C ILE A 136 -8.59 -5.28 -12.57
N GLY A 137 -8.67 -4.67 -13.76
CA GLY A 137 -9.75 -3.75 -14.11
C GLY A 137 -11.14 -4.41 -14.12
N GLU A 138 -11.24 -5.65 -14.60
CA GLU A 138 -12.45 -6.47 -14.55
C GLU A 138 -12.86 -6.80 -13.11
N GLU A 139 -11.90 -7.15 -12.25
CA GLU A 139 -12.12 -7.44 -10.83
C GLU A 139 -12.52 -6.19 -10.03
N VAL A 140 -11.92 -5.03 -10.32
CA VAL A 140 -12.32 -3.74 -9.70
C VAL A 140 -13.81 -3.48 -9.89
N GLY A 141 -14.34 -3.76 -11.08
CA GLY A 141 -15.76 -3.57 -11.38
C GLY A 141 -16.72 -4.47 -10.59
N LYS A 142 -16.22 -5.44 -9.81
CA LYS A 142 -16.99 -6.36 -8.98
C LYS A 142 -16.84 -6.07 -7.49
N ILE A 143 -15.99 -5.12 -7.11
CA ILE A 143 -15.70 -4.80 -5.70
C ILE A 143 -16.93 -4.18 -5.05
N THR A 144 -17.20 -4.62 -3.82
CA THR A 144 -18.25 -4.06 -2.95
C THR A 144 -17.62 -3.25 -1.81
N LYS A 145 -18.37 -2.28 -1.26
CA LYS A 145 -17.92 -1.48 -0.11
C LYS A 145 -17.55 -2.34 1.09
N ASP A 146 -18.34 -3.37 1.36
CA ASP A 146 -18.09 -4.31 2.47
C ASP A 146 -16.78 -5.08 2.30
N GLN A 147 -16.41 -5.48 1.08
CA GLN A 147 -15.11 -6.12 0.82
C GLN A 147 -13.95 -5.18 1.11
N VAL A 148 -14.07 -3.89 0.79
CA VAL A 148 -13.02 -2.89 1.05
C VAL A 148 -12.90 -2.60 2.54
N ILE A 149 -14.03 -2.46 3.25
CA ILE A 149 -14.05 -2.30 4.71
C ILE A 149 -13.43 -3.52 5.39
N ALA A 150 -13.86 -4.73 5.03
CA ALA A 150 -13.31 -5.95 5.60
C ALA A 150 -11.81 -6.11 5.32
N PHE A 151 -11.36 -5.70 4.14
CA PHE A 151 -9.93 -5.69 3.80
C PHE A 151 -9.15 -4.69 4.65
N PHE A 152 -9.66 -3.48 4.83
CA PHE A 152 -9.06 -2.45 5.70
C PHE A 152 -9.00 -2.93 7.16
N ASP A 153 -10.09 -3.46 7.68
CA ASP A 153 -10.21 -3.93 9.07
C ASP A 153 -9.35 -5.18 9.35
N LYS A 154 -9.00 -5.94 8.31
CA LYS A 154 -8.11 -7.09 8.42
C LYS A 154 -6.63 -6.72 8.47
N PHE A 155 -6.21 -5.72 7.68
CA PHE A 155 -4.79 -5.47 7.41
C PHE A 155 -4.26 -4.11 7.85
N VAL A 156 -5.11 -3.08 7.93
CA VAL A 156 -4.67 -1.69 8.09
C VAL A 156 -5.12 -1.08 9.41
N ALA A 157 -6.38 -1.31 9.82
CA ALA A 157 -6.95 -0.71 11.02
C ALA A 157 -6.10 -0.96 12.29
N ALA A 158 -6.19 -0.04 13.25
CA ALA A 158 -5.59 -0.25 14.56
C ALA A 158 -6.16 -1.51 15.22
N GLY A 159 -5.28 -2.38 15.73
CA GLY A 159 -5.68 -3.67 16.31
C GLY A 159 -6.13 -4.72 15.29
N ALA A 160 -5.99 -4.49 13.99
CA ALA A 160 -6.40 -5.46 12.97
C ALA A 160 -5.66 -6.81 13.14
N PRO A 161 -6.34 -7.95 12.94
CA PRO A 161 -5.81 -9.28 13.27
C PRO A 161 -4.61 -9.68 12.40
N CYS A 162 -4.45 -9.08 11.22
CA CYS A 162 -3.32 -9.31 10.33
C CYS A 162 -2.48 -8.03 10.12
N ARG A 163 -2.55 -7.08 11.06
CA ARG A 163 -1.76 -5.85 10.97
C ARG A 163 -0.27 -6.18 11.11
N SER A 164 0.50 -5.90 10.05
CA SER A 164 1.96 -6.02 10.07
C SER A 164 2.59 -4.69 9.63
N LYS A 165 2.86 -3.80 10.59
CA LYS A 165 3.43 -2.47 10.34
C LYS A 165 4.95 -2.50 10.51
N PHE A 166 5.66 -1.92 9.54
CA PHE A 166 7.09 -1.63 9.63
C PHE A 166 7.32 -0.13 9.40
N ALA A 167 7.93 0.55 10.37
CA ALA A 167 8.22 1.97 10.29
C ALA A 167 9.73 2.21 10.26
N THR A 168 10.20 3.00 9.29
CA THR A 168 11.57 3.52 9.25
C THR A 168 11.53 5.00 9.53
N GLN A 169 12.20 5.39 10.61
CA GLN A 169 12.31 6.77 11.07
C GLN A 169 13.71 7.29 10.78
N VAL A 170 13.78 8.44 10.11
CA VAL A 170 15.03 9.15 9.86
C VAL A 170 14.89 10.50 10.55
N CYS A 171 15.64 10.70 11.63
CA CYS A 171 15.58 11.93 12.42
C CYS A 171 16.56 12.96 11.85
N ALA A 172 16.07 14.18 11.60
CA ALA A 172 16.93 15.31 11.33
C ALA A 172 17.69 15.70 12.62
N LYS A 173 18.86 16.34 12.46
CA LYS A 173 19.71 16.73 13.60
C LYS A 173 18.97 17.56 14.67
N GLN A 174 18.06 18.44 14.24
CA GLN A 174 17.24 19.24 15.17
C GLN A 174 16.21 18.44 15.98
N HIS A 175 15.94 17.19 15.58
CA HIS A 175 14.99 16.27 16.20
C HIS A 175 15.69 15.03 16.77
N GLU A 176 16.99 15.11 17.06
CA GLU A 176 17.79 13.97 17.54
C GLU A 176 17.24 13.36 18.83
N SER A 177 16.69 14.19 19.73
CA SER A 177 16.06 13.73 20.98
C SER A 177 14.84 12.83 20.76
N ALA A 178 14.23 12.83 19.58
CA ALA A 178 13.14 11.90 19.25
C ALA A 178 13.62 10.45 19.13
N MET A 179 14.92 10.21 18.94
CA MET A 179 15.51 8.86 18.92
C MET A 179 15.56 8.23 20.32
N ASP A 180 15.55 9.05 21.37
CA ASP A 180 15.52 8.59 22.77
C ASP A 180 14.09 8.41 23.30
N ALA A 181 13.08 8.66 22.47
CA ALA A 181 11.68 8.50 22.86
C ALA A 181 11.37 7.03 23.20
N PRO A 182 10.49 6.77 24.18
CA PRO A 182 10.04 5.42 24.48
C PRO A 182 9.44 4.75 23.24
N VAL A 183 9.75 3.48 23.06
CA VAL A 183 9.14 2.66 22.00
C VAL A 183 7.65 2.52 22.31
N PRO A 184 6.75 2.79 21.34
CA PRO A 184 5.31 2.66 21.55
C PRO A 184 4.91 1.24 22.00
N ASP A 185 3.84 1.14 22.79
CA ASP A 185 3.31 -0.14 23.24
C ASP A 185 3.00 -1.07 22.06
N GLY A 186 3.48 -2.32 22.14
CA GLY A 186 3.34 -3.32 21.08
C GLY A 186 4.30 -3.15 19.90
N ALA A 187 5.15 -2.12 19.88
CA ALA A 187 6.24 -1.99 18.92
C ALA A 187 7.57 -2.56 19.48
N VAL A 188 8.46 -2.95 18.58
CA VAL A 188 9.81 -3.42 18.91
C VAL A 188 10.81 -2.58 18.15
N LEU A 189 11.76 -1.97 18.87
CA LEU A 189 12.87 -1.27 18.25
C LEU A 189 13.88 -2.26 17.67
N ILE A 190 14.12 -2.16 16.37
CA ILE A 190 15.11 -2.99 15.68
C ILE A 190 16.46 -2.31 15.79
N THR A 191 17.35 -2.88 16.61
CA THR A 191 18.72 -2.38 16.81
C THR A 191 19.72 -2.97 15.82
N ASN A 192 19.48 -4.20 15.37
CA ASN A 192 20.31 -4.91 14.39
C ASN A 192 19.44 -5.46 13.24
N PRO A 193 19.57 -4.92 12.01
CA PRO A 193 18.79 -5.40 10.86
C PRO A 193 19.05 -6.86 10.49
N GLN A 194 20.26 -7.37 10.67
CA GLN A 194 20.61 -8.75 10.32
C GLN A 194 19.96 -9.76 11.27
N ASP A 195 19.95 -9.46 12.57
CA ASP A 195 19.31 -10.33 13.57
C ASP A 195 17.79 -10.36 13.34
N PHE A 196 17.18 -9.19 13.13
CA PHE A 196 15.77 -9.09 12.77
C PHE A 196 15.42 -9.90 11.52
N GLN A 197 16.23 -9.84 10.47
CA GLN A 197 16.01 -10.64 9.25
C GLN A 197 16.10 -12.15 9.49
N ARG A 198 16.95 -12.61 10.42
CA ARG A 198 17.10 -14.03 10.75
C ARG A 198 15.96 -14.58 11.59
N GLU A 199 15.39 -13.75 12.46
CA GLU A 199 14.28 -14.12 13.34
C GLU A 199 12.92 -14.13 12.63
N MET A 200 12.80 -13.39 11.54
CA MET A 200 11.54 -13.27 10.81
C MET A 200 11.33 -14.41 9.81
N PRO A 201 10.11 -14.97 9.71
CA PRO A 201 9.78 -15.93 8.67
C PRO A 201 9.81 -15.27 7.29
N LEU A 202 10.24 -16.04 6.28
CA LEU A 202 10.26 -15.60 4.89
C LEU A 202 9.00 -16.07 4.16
N PHE A 203 8.44 -15.19 3.32
CA PHE A 203 7.40 -15.60 2.39
C PHE A 203 7.96 -16.56 1.34
N SER A 204 7.14 -17.53 0.94
CA SER A 204 7.46 -18.42 -0.17
C SER A 204 7.59 -17.65 -1.49
N LEU A 205 8.53 -18.07 -2.32
CA LEU A 205 8.65 -17.59 -3.70
C LEU A 205 7.42 -17.99 -4.52
N ARG A 206 7.13 -17.22 -5.58
CA ARG A 206 6.12 -17.61 -6.56
C ARG A 206 6.52 -18.96 -7.18
N PRO A 207 5.58 -19.91 -7.39
CA PRO A 207 5.85 -21.15 -8.11
C PRO A 207 6.44 -20.89 -9.49
N LYS A 208 7.32 -21.77 -9.96
CA LYS A 208 7.84 -21.69 -11.33
C LYS A 208 6.70 -21.94 -12.32
N VAL A 209 6.61 -21.10 -13.33
CA VAL A 209 5.72 -21.27 -14.48
C VAL A 209 6.54 -21.91 -15.60
N ASP A 210 6.01 -22.98 -16.19
CA ASP A 210 6.59 -23.55 -17.41
C ASP A 210 6.28 -22.61 -18.58
N VAL A 211 7.31 -21.92 -19.05
CA VAL A 211 7.19 -20.92 -20.12
C VAL A 211 6.93 -21.56 -21.48
N GLU A 212 7.27 -22.84 -21.67
CA GLU A 212 7.00 -23.56 -22.92
C GLU A 212 5.50 -23.86 -23.09
N LEU A 213 4.77 -23.90 -21.98
CA LEU A 213 3.32 -24.12 -21.95
C LEU A 213 2.51 -22.81 -21.99
N LEU A 214 3.16 -21.65 -21.96
CA LEU A 214 2.49 -20.36 -22.03
C LEU A 214 1.92 -20.13 -23.43
N LYS A 215 0.59 -20.14 -23.54
CA LYS A 215 -0.10 -19.67 -24.74
C LYS A 215 -0.15 -18.14 -24.71
N LEU A 216 0.77 -17.52 -25.44
CA LEU A 216 0.73 -16.10 -25.78
C LEU A 216 -0.34 -15.92 -26.88
N ALA A 217 -1.60 -15.76 -26.47
CA ALA A 217 -2.72 -15.47 -27.36
C ALA A 217 -3.10 -13.98 -27.26
#